data_AF-A0A2E5G900-F1
#
_entry.id   AF-A0A2E5G900-F1
#
_cell.length_a   1.000
_cell.length_b   1.000
_cell.length_c   1.000
_cell.angle_alpha   90.00
_cell.angle_beta   90.00
_cell.angle_gamma   90.00
#
_symmetry.space_group_name_H-M   'P 1'
#
loop_
_entity.id
_entity.type
_entity.pdbx_description
1 polymer ?
#
loop_
_entity_poly.entity_id
_entity_poly.type
_entity_poly.pdbx_seq_one_letter_code
_entity_poly.pdbx_strand_id
1 'polypeptide(L)' 'MNMDFTDEQIDRIIQMAWEDRTPFEAIEHQFGIKENDVRKIMRKEMKKSSFIMWRERVKSRKTKHKSFSGADRFKSKNQK' A
#
# COMPACT_ATOMS: atom_id res chain seq x y z
N MET A 1 -8.30 18.78 3.41
CA MET A 1 -9.33 17.75 3.62
C MET A 1 -9.01 17.08 4.93
N ASN A 2 -9.82 17.35 5.96
CA ASN A 2 -9.84 16.51 7.16
C ASN A 2 -10.50 15.22 6.71
N MET A 3 -9.69 14.17 6.61
CA MET A 3 -10.20 12.83 6.39
C MET A 3 -10.50 12.25 7.76
N ASP A 4 -11.75 12.36 8.17
CA ASP A 4 -12.24 11.77 9.41
C ASP A 4 -12.44 10.27 9.18
N PHE A 5 -11.33 9.52 9.14
CA PHE A 5 -11.36 8.07 9.21
C PHE A 5 -11.53 7.66 10.67
N THR A 6 -12.30 6.60 10.89
CA THR A 6 -12.35 5.94 12.20
C THR A 6 -10.99 5.32 12.53
N ASP A 7 -10.69 5.13 13.81
CA ASP A 7 -9.43 4.51 14.25
C ASP A 7 -9.24 3.12 13.61
N GLU A 8 -10.31 2.34 13.45
CA GLU A 8 -10.27 1.05 12.74
C GLU A 8 -9.89 1.18 11.26
N GLN A 9 -10.39 2.21 10.57
CA GLN A 9 -10.03 2.47 9.18
C GLN A 9 -8.57 2.93 9.07
N ILE A 10 -8.11 3.76 10.00
CA ILE A 10 -6.70 4.18 10.05
C ILE A 10 -5.80 2.97 10.26
N ASP A 11 -6.10 2.12 11.22
CA ASP A 11 -5.35 0.88 11.48
C ASP A 11 -5.35 -0.05 10.26
N ARG A 12 -6.48 -0.16 9.56
CA ARG A 12 -6.56 -0.96 8.33
C ARG A 12 -5.71 -0.37 7.20
N ILE A 13 -5.73 0.95 7.02
CA ILE A 13 -4.90 1.65 6.04
C ILE A 13 -3.41 1.44 6.38
N ILE A 14 -3.02 1.53 7.65
CA ILE A 14 -1.65 1.31 8.10
C ILE A 14 -1.23 -0.13 7.83
N GLN A 15 -2.06 -1.12 8.17
CA GLN A 15 -1.78 -2.55 7.90
C GLN A 15 -1.55 -2.80 6.40
N MET A 16 -2.46 -2.32 5.55
CA MET A 16 -2.34 -2.47 4.10
C MET A 16 -1.13 -1.72 3.53
N ALA A 17 -0.82 -0.53 4.06
CA ALA A 17 0.34 0.24 3.62
C ALA A 17 1.66 -0.42 4.04
N TRP A 18 1.67 -1.22 5.11
CA TRP A 18 2.81 -2.03 5.55
C TRP A 18 2.96 -3.36 4.81
N GLU A 19 1.89 -3.89 4.22
CA GLU A 19 1.98 -5.07 3.38
C GLU A 19 2.70 -4.76 2.06
N ASP A 20 3.84 -5.42 1.84
CA ASP A 20 4.64 -5.23 0.63
C ASP A 20 3.89 -5.60 -0.66
N ARG A 21 2.83 -6.43 -0.56
CA ARG A 21 2.04 -6.95 -1.69
C ARG A 21 0.81 -6.11 -2.02
N THR A 22 0.50 -5.07 -1.25
CA THR A 22 -0.72 -4.28 -1.46
C THR A 22 -0.36 -3.01 -2.25
N PRO A 23 -0.78 -2.90 -3.53
CA PRO A 23 -0.53 -1.70 -4.31
C PRO A 23 -1.36 -0.54 -3.75
N PHE A 24 -0.87 0.69 -3.90
CA PHE A 24 -1.62 1.88 -3.46
C PHE A 24 -2.97 2.00 -4.19
N GLU A 25 -3.10 1.45 -5.41
CA GLU A 25 -4.36 1.35 -6.14
C GLU A 25 -5.42 0.54 -5.37
N ALA A 26 -5.04 -0.50 -4.63
CA ALA A 26 -5.99 -1.27 -3.83
C ALA A 26 -6.52 -0.46 -2.63
N ILE A 27 -5.65 0.35 -2.02
CA ILE A 27 -6.02 1.27 -0.94
C ILE A 27 -6.93 2.37 -1.49
N GLU A 28 -6.61 2.91 -2.67
CA GLU A 28 -7.46 3.89 -3.36
C GLU A 28 -8.83 3.32 -3.71
N HIS A 29 -8.90 2.08 -4.18
CA HIS A 29 -10.17 1.42 -4.50
C HIS A 29 -11.03 1.14 -3.25
N GLN A 30 -10.42 0.82 -2.10
CA GLN A 30 -11.15 0.50 -0.88
C GLN A 30 -11.54 1.75 -0.06
N PHE A 31 -10.66 2.74 0.03
CA PHE A 31 -10.82 3.90 0.92
C PHE A 31 -10.98 5.22 0.15
N GLY A 32 -10.87 5.21 -1.18
CA GLY A 32 -10.98 6.42 -2.00
C GLY A 32 -9.79 7.38 -1.88
N ILE A 33 -8.66 6.92 -1.30
CA ILE A 33 -7.51 7.77 -1.00
C ILE A 33 -6.31 7.49 -1.88
N LYS A 34 -5.63 8.56 -2.29
CA LYS A 34 -4.43 8.45 -3.12
C LYS A 34 -3.20 8.14 -2.28
N GLU A 35 -2.12 7.69 -2.92
CA GLU A 35 -0.82 7.45 -2.27
C GLU A 35 -0.36 8.63 -1.40
N ASN A 36 -0.59 9.86 -1.86
CA ASN A 36 -0.21 11.07 -1.11
C ASN A 36 -0.95 11.21 0.22
N ASP A 37 -2.21 10.79 0.30
CA ASP A 37 -3.00 10.88 1.52
C ASP A 37 -2.66 9.73 2.47
N VAL A 38 -2.42 8.52 1.95
CA VAL A 38 -1.84 7.40 2.72
C VAL A 38 -0.52 7.83 3.36
N ARG A 39 0.35 8.53 2.62
CA ARG A 39 1.62 9.04 3.15
C ARG A 39 1.44 10.05 4.28
N LYS A 40 0.39 10.88 4.24
CA LYS A 40 0.07 11.83 5.31
C LYS A 40 -0.40 11.09 6.56
N ILE A 41 -1.29 10.11 6.41
CA ILE A 41 -1.77 9.25 7.50
C ILE A 41 -0.59 8.54 8.15
N MET A 42 0.22 7.84 7.36
CA MET A 42 1.41 7.14 7.86
C MET A 42 2.39 8.06 8.61
N ARG A 43 2.54 9.32 8.18
CA ARG A 43 3.40 10.29 8.85
C ARG A 43 2.80 10.80 10.16
N LYS A 44 1.48 10.92 10.24
CA LYS A 44 0.76 11.40 11.44
C LYS A 44 0.72 10.33 12.52
N GLU A 45 0.47 9.08 12.13
CA GLU A 45 0.22 7.98 13.07
C GLU A 45 1.50 7.28 13.54
N MET A 46 2.59 7.33 12.76
CA MET A 46 3.82 6.61 13.08
C MET A 46 4.94 7.51 13.58
N LYS A 47 5.82 6.94 14.42
CA LYS A 47 7.10 7.56 14.79
C LYS A 47 7.96 7.79 13.54
N LYS A 48 8.71 8.91 13.55
CA LYS A 48 9.57 9.35 12.44
C LYS A 48 10.52 8.26 11.94
N SER A 49 11.16 7.50 12.83
CA SER A 49 12.07 6.40 12.47
C SER A 49 11.36 5.28 11.69
N SER A 50 10.20 4.85 12.16
CA SER A 50 9.38 3.83 11.49
C SER A 50 8.87 4.30 10.13
N PHE A 51 8.48 5.58 10.02
CA PHE A 51 8.09 6.18 8.73
C PHE A 51 9.24 6.17 7.72
N ILE A 52 10.47 6.50 8.15
CA ILE A 52 11.66 6.46 7.28
C ILE A 52 11.90 5.03 6.77
N MET A 53 11.87 4.02 7.65
CA MET A 53 12.03 2.62 7.24
C MET A 53 10.97 2.18 6.23
N TRP A 54 9.71 2.53 6.48
CA TRP A 54 8.62 2.26 5.54
C TRP A 54 8.86 2.97 4.19
N ARG A 55 9.32 4.22 4.18
CA ARG A 55 9.62 4.96 2.94
C ARG A 55 10.73 4.32 2.12
N GLU A 56 11.79 3.85 2.76
CA GLU A 56 12.87 3.13 2.05
C GLU A 56 12.35 1.83 1.43
N ARG A 57 11.51 1.08 2.15
CA ARG A 57 10.84 -0.12 1.61
C ARG A 57 9.93 0.19 0.43
N VAL A 58 9.07 1.21 0.55
CA VAL A 58 8.15 1.59 -0.53
C VAL A 58 8.89 2.10 -1.77
N LYS A 59 10.00 2.81 -1.57
CA LYS A 59 10.83 3.37 -2.66
C LYS A 59 11.58 2.29 -3.44
N SER A 60 12.00 1.21 -2.78
CA SER A 60 12.69 0.09 -3.43
C SER A 60 11.75 -0.91 -4.13
N ARG A 61 10.43 -0.70 -4.10
CA ARG A 61 9.46 -1.58 -4.76
C ARG A 61 9.51 -1.46 -6.29
N LYS A 62 9.98 -2.52 -6.95
CA LYS A 62 9.87 -2.71 -8.41
C LYS A 62 8.42 -2.93 -8.88
N THR A 63 7.51 -3.33 -7.98
CA THR A 63 6.10 -3.66 -8.25
C THR A 63 5.12 -2.51 -8.02
N LYS A 64 5.57 -1.26 -8.16
CA LYS A 64 4.78 -0.05 -7.83
C LYS A 64 3.49 0.10 -8.64
N HIS A 65 3.42 -0.50 -9.83
CA HIS A 65 2.21 -0.54 -10.65
C HIS A 65 1.74 -1.99 -10.77
N LYS A 66 0.41 -2.17 -10.81
CA LYS A 66 -0.26 -3.46 -11.06
C LYS A 66 0.28 -4.18 -12.32
N SER A 67 0.90 -3.44 -13.24
CA SER A 67 1.54 -3.93 -14.46
C SER A 67 2.85 -4.70 -14.24
N PHE A 68 3.53 -4.57 -13.09
CA PHE A 68 4.76 -5.33 -12.80
C PHE A 68 4.51 -6.65 -12.09
N SER A 69 3.28 -7.16 -12.08
CA SER A 69 3.04 -8.58 -11.88
C SER A 69 3.44 -9.34 -13.15
N GLY A 70 4.74 -9.35 -13.45
CA GLY A 70 5.42 -10.52 -13.99
C GLY A 70 5.40 -11.60 -12.92
N ALA A 71 4.22 -11.92 -12.39
CA ALA A 71 4.01 -13.22 -11.80
C ALA A 71 4.30 -14.14 -12.97
N ASP A 72 5.43 -14.80 -12.89
CA ASP A 72 5.69 -16.10 -13.51
C ASP A 72 4.56 -17.01 -12.99
N ARG A 73 3.34 -16.77 -13.49
CA ARG A 73 2.20 -17.64 -13.27
C ARG A 73 2.66 -18.88 -13.97
N PHE A 74 3.10 -19.86 -13.20
CA PHE A 74 3.28 -21.21 -13.67
C PHE A 74 2.02 -21.58 -14.46
N LYS A 75 2.11 -21.49 -15.80
CA LYS A 75 1.02 -21.86 -16.69
C LYS A 75 1.14 -23.36 -16.81
N SER A 76 0.34 -24.09 -16.04
CA SER A 76 0.23 -25.52 -16.24
C SER A 76 -0.21 -25.77 -17.68
N LYS A 77 0.43 -26.73 -18.36
CA LYS A 77 0.12 -27.12 -19.74
C LYS A 77 -1.34 -27.60 -19.92
N ASN A 78 -2.09 -27.75 -18.83
CA ASN A 78 -3.44 -28.29 -18.79
C ASN A 78 -4.56 -27.24 -18.67
N GLN A 79 -4.26 -25.94 -18.74
CA GLN A 79 -5.30 -24.92 -18.88
C GLN A 79 -5.74 -24.84 -20.36
N LYS A 80 -6.90 -25.43 -20.66
CA LYS A 80 -7.64 -25.24 -21.92
C LYS A 80 -8.41 -23.93 -21.91
#